data_AF-A0A7J8WP48-F1
#
_entry.id   AF-A0A7J8WP48-F1
#
_cell.length_a   1.000
_cell.length_b   1.000
_cell.length_c   1.000
_cell.angle_alpha   90.00
_cell.angle_beta   90.00
_cell.angle_gamma   90.00
#
_symmetry.space_group_name_H-M   'P 1'
#
loop_
_entity.id
_entity.type
_entity.pdbx_description
1 polymer ?
#
loop_
_entity_poly.entity_id
_entity_poly.type
_entity_poly.pdbx_seq_one_letter_code
_entity_poly.pdbx_strand_id
1 'polypeptide(L)'
;MIQTDCLEAVKAIQEPFLMNLSSALIRCIHYLLANIRLWELQHILRDYNKVADCMAKMTFDTNYSLKVFTKIPREVLAISTVVQKRDNLVQSFL
;
A
#
# COMPACT_ATOMS: atom_id res chain seq x y z
N MET A 1 -2.33 -1.23 -10.83
CA MET A 1 -2.74 -2.09 -9.71
C MET A 1 -2.25 -1.47 -8.41
N ILE A 2 -3.13 -1.30 -7.43
CA ILE A 2 -2.86 -0.77 -6.10
C ILE A 2 -3.18 -1.88 -5.11
N GLN A 3 -2.28 -2.13 -4.15
CA GLN A 3 -2.43 -3.20 -3.17
C GLN A 3 -2.42 -2.64 -1.75
N THR A 4 -3.23 -3.22 -0.88
CA THR A 4 -3.31 -2.84 0.54
C THR A 4 -3.67 -4.06 1.40
N ASP A 5 -3.15 -4.10 2.63
CA ASP A 5 -3.52 -5.10 3.64
C ASP A 5 -4.67 -4.65 4.55
N CYS A 6 -5.29 -3.50 4.26
CA CYS A 6 -6.45 -2.99 5.00
C CYS A 6 -7.74 -3.24 4.22
N LEU A 7 -8.52 -4.22 4.67
CA LEU A 7 -9.80 -4.59 4.04
C LEU A 7 -10.84 -3.47 4.16
N GLU A 8 -10.83 -2.73 5.27
CA GLU A 8 -11.71 -1.58 5.50
C GLU A 8 -11.46 -0.48 4.47
N ALA A 9 -10.19 -0.20 4.15
CA ALA A 9 -9.83 0.77 3.12
C ALA A 9 -10.33 0.35 1.74
N VAL A 10 -10.22 -0.95 1.41
CA VAL A 10 -10.75 -1.50 0.14
C VAL A 10 -12.25 -1.28 0.06
N LYS A 11 -12.99 -1.64 1.11
CA LYS A 11 -14.45 -1.44 1.16
C LYS A 11 -14.81 0.04 1.03
N ALA A 12 -14.18 0.92 1.81
CA ALA A 12 -14.47 2.36 1.79
C ALA A 12 -14.18 3.02 0.44
N ILE A 13 -13.16 2.55 -0.30
CA ILE A 13 -12.81 3.09 -1.62
C ILE A 13 -13.66 2.47 -2.73
N GLN A 14 -14.06 1.20 -2.61
CA GLN A 14 -14.91 0.54 -3.61
C GLN A 14 -16.40 0.87 -3.45
N GLU A 15 -16.81 1.32 -2.26
CA GLU A 15 -18.15 1.85 -2.08
C GLU A 15 -18.42 2.96 -3.09
N PRO A 16 -19.56 2.90 -3.82
CA PRO A 16 -19.90 3.92 -4.80
C PRO A 16 -19.83 5.30 -4.16
N PHE A 17 -19.51 6.32 -4.97
CA PHE A 17 -19.56 7.73 -4.60
C PHE A 17 -21.02 8.18 -4.34
N LEU A 18 -21.71 7.55 -3.40
CA LEU A 18 -22.96 8.01 -2.85
C LEU A 18 -22.59 9.16 -1.92
N MET A 19 -23.34 10.25 -2.01
CA MET A 19 -23.04 11.60 -1.49
C MET A 19 -22.79 11.71 0.03
N ASN A 20 -22.65 10.60 0.77
CA ASN A 20 -22.52 10.54 2.23
C ASN A 20 -21.14 10.03 2.71
N LEU A 21 -20.08 10.15 1.90
CA LEU A 21 -18.72 9.93 2.40
C LEU A 21 -18.36 11.06 3.38
N SER A 22 -18.54 10.79 4.68
CA SER A 22 -18.19 11.72 5.77
C SER A 22 -16.70 12.04 5.84
N SER A 23 -15.85 11.21 5.21
CA SER A 23 -14.40 11.38 5.19
C SER A 23 -13.95 12.20 3.99
N ALA A 24 -13.39 13.39 4.27
CA ALA A 24 -12.69 14.21 3.28
C ALA A 24 -11.56 13.44 2.57
N LEU A 25 -10.91 12.51 3.28
CA LEU A 25 -9.83 11.69 2.73
C LEU A 25 -10.34 10.74 1.63
N ILE A 26 -11.45 10.04 1.85
CA ILE A 26 -12.01 9.12 0.84
C ILE A 26 -12.44 9.90 -0.41
N ARG A 27 -13.05 11.08 -0.22
CA ARG A 27 -13.40 11.98 -1.34
C ARG A 27 -12.17 12.39 -2.15
N CYS A 28 -11.06 12.75 -1.50
CA CYS A 28 -9.81 13.07 -2.18
C CYS A 28 -9.24 11.86 -2.93
N ILE A 29 -9.28 10.67 -2.34
CA ILE A 29 -8.84 9.43 -3.01
C ILE A 29 -9.68 9.18 -4.27
N HIS A 30 -11.01 9.26 -4.18
CA HIS A 30 -11.89 9.10 -5.34
C HIS A 30 -11.62 10.13 -6.44
N TYR A 31 -11.40 11.39 -6.07
CA TYR A 31 -11.02 12.43 -7.04
C TYR A 31 -9.71 12.10 -7.76
N LEU A 32 -8.68 11.63 -7.05
CA LEU A 32 -7.42 11.22 -7.65
C LEU A 32 -7.59 10.00 -8.57
N LEU A 33 -8.35 9.00 -8.12
CA LEU A 33 -8.61 7.78 -8.87
C LEU A 33 -9.45 8.03 -10.14
N ALA A 34 -10.38 8.99 -10.12
CA ALA A 34 -11.17 9.38 -11.29
C ALA A 34 -10.31 9.94 -12.44
N ASN A 35 -9.14 10.50 -12.12
CA ASN A 35 -8.18 10.99 -13.11
C ASN A 35 -7.26 9.89 -13.68
N ILE A 36 -7.32 8.68 -13.14
CA ILE A 36 -6.51 7.54 -13.58
C ILE A 36 -7.37 6.66 -14.50
N ARG A 37 -6.97 6.55 -15.78
CA ARG A 37 -7.74 5.81 -16.80
C ARG A 37 -8.06 4.36 -16.42
N LEU A 38 -7.12 3.66 -15.80
CA LEU A 38 -7.26 2.26 -15.39
C LEU A 38 -6.57 2.07 -14.05
N TRP A 39 -7.36 1.71 -13.04
CA TRP A 39 -6.86 1.31 -11.73
C TRP A 39 -7.64 0.11 -11.22
N GLU A 40 -6.98 -0.67 -10.37
CA GLU A 40 -7.56 -1.81 -9.67
C GLU A 40 -7.02 -1.75 -8.24
N LEU A 41 -7.91 -1.90 -7.26
CA LEU A 41 -7.54 -1.97 -5.86
C LEU A 41 -7.75 -3.39 -5.36
N GLN A 42 -6.68 -4.00 -4.86
CA GLN A 42 -6.67 -5.39 -4.42
C GLN A 42 -6.27 -5.48 -2.94
N HIS A 43 -7.02 -6.27 -2.18
CA HIS A 43 -6.62 -6.67 -0.84
C HIS A 43 -5.55 -7.76 -0.90
N ILE A 44 -4.47 -7.62 -0.13
CA ILE A 44 -3.42 -8.64 0.06
C ILE A 44 -3.24 -8.95 1.54
N LEU A 45 -2.72 -10.14 1.87
CA LEU A 45 -2.39 -10.41 3.27
C LEU A 45 -1.21 -9.54 3.72
N ARG A 46 -1.22 -9.10 4.98
CA ARG A 46 -0.14 -8.31 5.60
C ARG A 46 1.24 -8.91 5.40
N ASP A 47 1.35 -10.25 5.38
CA ASP A 47 2.62 -10.94 5.16
C ASP A 47 3.28 -10.64 3.80
N TYR A 48 2.48 -10.24 2.80
CA TYR A 48 2.93 -9.80 1.49
C TYR A 48 3.15 -8.28 1.41
N ASN A 49 2.59 -7.50 2.35
CA ASN A 49 2.71 -6.03 2.38
C ASN A 49 3.87 -5.52 3.26
N LYS A 50 4.83 -6.38 3.61
CA LYS A 50 5.90 -6.05 4.58
C LYS A 50 6.78 -4.88 4.17
N VAL A 51 6.99 -4.70 2.85
CA VAL A 51 7.77 -3.58 2.32
C VAL A 51 7.09 -2.25 2.63
N ALA A 52 5.78 -2.14 2.36
CA ALA A 52 5.02 -0.93 2.64
C ALA A 52 4.91 -0.65 4.16
N ASP A 53 4.68 -1.69 4.97
CA ASP A 53 4.64 -1.58 6.44
C ASP A 53 5.97 -1.06 7.01
N CYS A 54 7.10 -1.59 6.53
CA CYS A 54 8.42 -1.13 6.94
C CYS A 54 8.63 0.35 6.58
N MET A 55 8.34 0.72 5.32
CA MET A 55 8.50 2.12 4.88
C MET A 55 7.63 3.08 5.69
N ALA A 56 6.37 2.74 5.95
CA ALA A 56 5.47 3.56 6.76
C ALA A 56 6.03 3.77 8.18
N LYS A 57 6.54 2.71 8.83
CA LYS A 57 7.14 2.81 10.17
C LYS A 57 8.42 3.65 10.21
N MET A 58 9.25 3.58 9.16
CA MET A 58 10.48 4.39 9.08
C MET A 58 10.21 5.90 9.03
N THR A 59 9.04 6.29 8.53
CA THR A 59 8.60 7.70 8.50
C THR A 59 8.06 8.22 9.83
N PHE A 60 7.69 7.34 10.77
CA PHE A 60 7.10 7.69 12.07
C PHE A 60 8.11 7.90 13.20
N ASP A 61 9.41 7.76 12.92
CA ASP A 61 10.46 7.97 13.90
C ASP A 61 10.55 9.46 14.28
N THR A 62 10.19 9.75 15.52
CA THR A 62 9.51 10.95 16.06
C THR A 62 10.25 12.28 16.01
N ASN A 63 11.44 12.32 15.41
CA ASN A 63 12.35 13.47 15.54
C ASN A 63 12.46 14.34 14.28
N TYR A 64 11.89 13.97 13.15
CA TYR A 64 12.02 14.75 11.91
C TYR A 64 10.77 14.76 11.04
N SER A 65 10.59 15.89 10.35
CA SER A 65 9.70 16.09 9.22
C SER A 65 9.81 14.99 8.17
N LEU A 66 8.77 14.86 7.32
CA LEU A 66 8.70 13.97 6.14
C LEU A 66 10.09 13.53 5.62
N LYS A 67 10.45 12.27 5.84
CA LYS A 67 11.71 11.71 5.36
C LYS A 67 11.59 11.39 3.87
N VAL A 68 12.33 12.11 3.04
CA VAL A 68 12.47 11.81 1.60
C VAL A 68 13.72 10.97 1.40
N PHE A 69 13.54 9.75 0.91
CA PHE A 69 14.64 8.84 0.62
C PHE A 69 15.03 8.96 -0.86
N THR A 70 16.30 9.29 -1.15
CA THR A 70 16.84 9.30 -2.53
C THR A 70 17.31 7.91 -2.98
N LYS A 71 17.43 6.96 -2.05
CA LYS A 71 17.78 5.55 -2.28
C LYS A 71 16.92 4.67 -1.39
N ILE A 72 16.65 3.44 -1.83
CA ILE A 72 15.89 2.48 -1.02
C ILE A 72 16.68 2.16 0.27
N PRO A 73 16.07 2.29 1.46
CA PRO A 73 16.73 1.96 2.72
C PRO A 73 17.14 0.49 2.81
N ARG A 74 18.20 0.18 3.56
CA ARG A 74 18.75 -1.17 3.66
C ARG A 74 17.76 -2.15 4.27
N GLU A 75 16.99 -1.69 5.23
CA GLU A 75 15.93 -2.42 5.92
C GLU A 75 14.85 -2.87 4.93
N VAL A 76 14.47 -1.97 4.01
CA VAL A 76 13.50 -2.25 2.95
C VAL A 76 14.08 -3.24 1.92
N LEU A 77 15.35 -3.09 1.54
CA LEU A 77 16.03 -4.02 0.64
C LEU A 77 16.06 -5.44 1.22
N ALA A 78 16.39 -5.59 2.50
CA ALA A 78 16.41 -6.88 3.18
C ALA A 78 15.03 -7.56 3.12
N ILE A 79 13.95 -6.81 3.38
CA ILE A 79 12.58 -7.35 3.31
C ILE A 79 12.19 -7.71 1.88
N SER A 80 12.53 -6.86 0.89
CA SER A 80 12.19 -7.12 -0.52
C SER A 80 12.81 -8.43 -1.04
N THR A 81 14.06 -8.72 -0.68
CA THR A 81 14.73 -9.97 -1.08
C THR A 81 14.11 -11.22 -0.45
N VAL A 82 13.56 -11.10 0.76
CA VAL A 82 12.86 -12.20 1.45
C VAL A 82 11.49 -12.46 0.81
N VAL A 83 10.75 -11.40 0.48
CA VAL A 83 9.45 -11.52 -0.21
C VAL A 83 9.64 -12.15 -1.59
N GLN A 84 10.61 -11.66 -2.37
CA GLN A 84 10.87 -12.19 -3.71
C GLN A 84 11.33 -13.66 -3.70
N LYS A 85 12.11 -14.08 -2.71
CA LYS A 85 12.46 -15.50 -2.51
C LYS A 85 11.23 -16.36 -2.20
N ARG A 86 10.28 -15.85 -1.41
CA ARG A 86 9.02 -16.58 -1.12
C ARG A 86 8.16 -16.72 -2.36
N ASP A 87 7.98 -15.66 -3.14
CA ASP A 87 7.13 -15.70 -4.33
C ASP A 87 7.70 -16.68 -5.37
N ASN A 88 9.03 -16.69 -5.55
CA ASN A 88 9.72 -17.65 -6.42
C ASN A 88 9.58 -19.10 -5.92
N LEU A 89 9.62 -19.33 -4.60
CA LEU A 89 9.40 -20.65 -4.03
C LEU A 89 7.96 -21.12 -4.28
N VAL A 90 6.97 -20.28 -4.02
CA VAL A 90 5.55 -20.61 -4.25
C VAL A 90 5.28 -20.94 -5.72
N GLN A 91 5.90 -20.23 -6.67
CA GLN A 91 5.81 -20.54 -8.10
C GLN A 91 6.53 -21.82 -8.52
N SER A 92 7.56 -22.27 -7.79
CA SER A 92 8.26 -23.52 -8.08
C SER A 92 7.51 -24.79 -7.66
N PHE A 93 6.40 -24.64 -6.91
CA PHE A 93 5.55 -25.74 -6.45
C PHE A 93 4.19 -25.80 -7.18
N LEU A 94 3.98 -24.98 -8.21
CA LEU A 94 2.81 -24.96 -9.10
C LEU A 94 3.24 -25.35 -10.52
#